data_AF-A0A371K7E7-F1
#
_entry.id   AF-A0A371K7E7-F1
#
_cell.length_a   1.000
_cell.length_b   1.000
_cell.length_c   1.000
_cell.angle_alpha   90.00
_cell.angle_beta   90.00
_cell.angle_gamma   90.00
#
_symmetry.space_group_name_H-M   'P 1'
#
loop_
_entity.id
_entity.type
_entity.pdbx_description
1 polymer ?
#
loop_
_entity_poly.entity_id
_entity_poly.type
_entity_poly.pdbx_seq_one_letter_code
_entity_poly.pdbx_strand_id
1 'polypeptide(L)'
;MPASALLAAPLPEDRLAPLLRLTDGLDRDGLWWLSGYAAGLARAAAGGVPAAVPALPEARSGERLSVVYGSQTGNAKRLAEQLAAQAEQAGLAVRLLRADAYPTRELKDERLLYVVISTQGDGDPPDDARALVDYIAGKRAPELKQLRYAVLGLGDSSYPQFCAIGQKLDARLAELGATRLVDRADADLDIDSVAGPWLQQALGAAKDALKPSAPLATVTPLRPLPTAPAHGRDAPFAAELLVNQRLTVRGSAKDVRHIELSLEGSGLSYQPGDALGLWPRNPPALVESVLRALELDGEAEVEHGGQRLPLRQWLGEKRELTRLARPFVASHAAHARSDELNRLLAPDNAPALTQLLADAQVIDLLQRYDGAWSGEELVAALRPLTPRLYSIASSQKLVGDEAHLTVAHVEYASEHGTRWGAASHLLAAAEEGARLPVYIEANERFRLPRDGARDVIMIGPGTGVAPFRGFVQERAADGASGRNWLLFGNPHFRSDFLYQTEWQAALKSGQLHRLDLAFSRDQIRKIYVQDRLRQAGRDLYDWLEGGAHLYVCGDATRMARDVHAALRDAVIENGGKNAEDAEDYLSTLQQQGRYARDVY
;
A
#
# COMPACT_ATOMS: atom_id res chain seq x y z
N MET A 1 26.98 9.68 -24.80
CA MET A 1 27.67 10.95 -24.51
C MET A 1 29.07 10.60 -24.02
N PRO A 2 30.18 11.00 -24.67
CA PRO A 2 31.50 10.74 -24.13
C PRO A 2 31.74 11.61 -22.89
N ALA A 3 32.53 11.10 -21.94
CA ALA A 3 32.80 11.67 -20.62
C ALA A 3 33.61 12.98 -20.66
N SER A 4 33.05 14.04 -21.23
CA SER A 4 33.71 15.36 -21.36
C SER A 4 32.97 16.49 -20.65
N ALA A 5 32.19 16.18 -19.61
CA ALA A 5 31.47 17.19 -18.81
C ALA A 5 31.89 17.21 -17.32
N LEU A 6 33.13 16.78 -17.00
CA LEU A 6 33.74 17.09 -15.70
C LEU A 6 34.49 18.41 -15.81
N LEU A 7 33.73 19.51 -15.87
CA LEU A 7 34.25 20.86 -15.68
C LEU A 7 34.64 21.03 -14.20
N ALA A 8 35.93 21.29 -13.98
CA ALA A 8 36.58 21.73 -12.74
C ALA A 8 36.62 20.75 -11.56
N ALA A 9 37.28 19.60 -11.73
CA ALA A 9 37.80 18.86 -10.57
C ALA A 9 39.08 19.56 -10.04
N PRO A 10 39.25 19.78 -8.72
CA PRO A 10 40.46 20.36 -8.12
C PRO A 10 41.62 19.35 -8.07
N LEU A 11 41.79 18.55 -9.13
CA LEU A 11 42.75 17.46 -9.22
C LEU A 11 43.72 17.74 -10.39
N PRO A 12 45.04 17.56 -10.19
CA PRO A 12 46.03 17.60 -11.26
C PRO A 12 45.70 16.62 -12.40
N GLU A 13 46.04 16.98 -13.65
CA GLU A 13 45.72 16.19 -14.85
C GLU A 13 46.27 14.76 -14.79
N ASP A 14 47.44 14.55 -14.17
CA ASP A 14 48.06 13.23 -13.99
C ASP A 14 47.27 12.30 -13.05
N ARG A 15 46.33 12.85 -12.27
CA ARG A 15 45.46 12.10 -11.35
C ARG A 15 44.07 11.81 -11.91
N LEU A 16 43.67 12.42 -13.02
CA LEU A 16 42.35 12.19 -13.64
C LEU A 16 42.24 10.81 -14.28
N ALA A 17 43.25 10.36 -15.03
CA ALA A 17 43.21 9.08 -15.72
C ALA A 17 43.23 7.84 -14.77
N PRO A 18 43.93 7.86 -13.63
CA PRO A 18 43.80 6.83 -12.59
C PRO A 18 42.44 6.87 -11.87
N LEU A 19 41.89 8.07 -11.61
CA LEU A 19 40.58 8.21 -10.97
C LEU A 19 39.47 7.57 -11.83
N LEU A 20 39.44 7.89 -13.13
CA LEU A 20 38.48 7.32 -14.06
C LEU A 20 38.58 5.79 -14.11
N ARG A 21 39.80 5.24 -14.12
CA ARG A 21 40.03 3.79 -14.05
C ARG A 21 39.60 3.15 -12.73
N LEU A 22 39.73 3.86 -11.62
CA LEU A 22 39.32 3.38 -10.30
C LEU A 22 37.79 3.35 -10.17
N THR A 23 37.10 4.29 -10.81
CA THR A 23 35.64 4.39 -10.77
C THR A 23 34.93 3.58 -11.84
N ASP A 24 35.67 3.08 -12.85
CA ASP A 24 35.11 2.30 -13.95
C ASP A 24 34.59 0.93 -13.46
N GLY A 25 33.35 0.60 -13.81
CA GLY A 25 32.69 -0.64 -13.40
C GLY A 25 32.26 -0.71 -11.92
N LEU A 26 32.46 0.34 -11.12
CA LEU A 26 31.88 0.39 -9.77
C LEU A 26 30.37 0.59 -9.85
N ASP A 27 29.64 -0.18 -9.05
CA ASP A 27 28.21 0.02 -8.85
C ASP A 27 27.95 1.23 -7.94
N ARG A 28 26.67 1.52 -7.71
CA ARG A 28 26.26 2.68 -6.92
C ARG A 28 26.91 2.66 -5.54
N ASP A 29 26.91 1.50 -4.88
CA ASP A 29 27.39 1.37 -3.50
C ASP A 29 28.92 1.45 -3.41
N GLY A 30 29.63 0.92 -4.42
CA GLY A 30 31.08 1.07 -4.56
C GLY A 30 31.53 2.51 -4.76
N LEU A 31 30.81 3.29 -5.58
CA LEU A 31 31.08 4.72 -5.75
C LEU A 31 30.83 5.51 -4.46
N TRP A 32 29.77 5.17 -3.70
CA TRP A 32 29.48 5.78 -2.40
C TRP A 32 30.55 5.47 -1.35
N TRP A 33 31.03 4.23 -1.30
CA TRP A 33 32.12 3.84 -0.40
C TRP A 33 33.39 4.63 -0.69
N LEU A 34 33.76 4.78 -1.97
CA LEU A 34 34.94 5.53 -2.40
C LEU A 34 34.86 7.01 -2.00
N SER A 35 33.67 7.61 -2.10
CA SER A 35 33.41 8.97 -1.62
C SER A 35 33.64 9.10 -0.10
N GLY A 36 33.18 8.12 0.69
CA GLY A 36 33.39 8.10 2.15
C GLY A 36 34.87 7.93 2.52
N TYR A 37 35.59 7.07 1.79
CA TYR A 37 37.02 6.87 1.97
C TYR A 37 37.83 8.16 1.71
N ALA A 38 37.56 8.86 0.61
CA ALA A 38 38.20 10.13 0.27
C ALA A 38 37.89 11.23 1.31
N ALA A 39 36.66 11.29 1.82
CA ALA A 39 36.29 12.21 2.90
C ALA A 39 37.02 11.90 4.21
N GLY A 40 37.22 10.62 4.54
CA GLY A 40 38.02 10.18 5.68
C GLY A 40 39.48 10.60 5.59
N LEU A 41 40.09 10.45 4.40
CA LEU A 41 41.46 10.91 4.14
C LEU A 41 41.61 12.42 4.27
N ALA A 42 40.65 13.20 3.74
CA ALA A 42 40.66 14.65 3.86
C ALA A 42 40.59 15.13 5.32
N ARG A 43 39.87 14.38 6.18
CA ARG A 43 39.75 14.66 7.61
C ARG A 43 41.01 14.26 8.39
N ALA A 44 41.70 13.19 8.01
CA ALA A 44 42.99 12.81 8.60
C ALA A 44 44.09 13.85 8.30
N ALA A 45 44.06 14.43 7.09
CA ALA A 45 44.98 15.51 6.70
C ALA A 45 44.82 16.80 7.53
N ALA A 46 43.66 17.00 8.20
CA ALA A 46 43.38 18.14 9.06
C ALA A 46 43.87 17.98 10.52
N GLY A 47 44.76 17.01 10.81
CA GLY A 47 45.45 16.91 12.09
C GLY A 47 44.98 15.80 13.04
N GLY A 48 44.32 14.76 12.54
CA GLY A 48 44.04 13.54 13.30
C GLY A 48 44.90 12.38 12.82
N VAL A 49 45.73 11.81 13.71
CA VAL A 49 46.47 10.57 13.43
C VAL A 49 45.49 9.50 12.93
N PRO A 50 45.78 8.78 11.82
CA PRO A 50 44.90 7.71 11.37
C PRO A 50 44.97 6.58 12.40
N ALA A 51 43.94 6.45 13.24
CA ALA A 51 43.62 5.15 13.78
C ALA A 51 43.26 4.28 12.57
N ALA A 52 44.00 3.19 12.37
CA ALA A 52 43.58 2.15 11.46
C ALA A 52 42.10 1.90 11.72
N VAL A 53 41.25 2.08 10.70
CA VAL A 53 39.85 1.69 10.79
C VAL A 53 39.90 0.20 11.14
N PRO A 54 39.53 -0.23 12.35
CA PRO A 54 39.35 -1.65 12.57
C PRO A 54 38.31 -2.04 11.53
N ALA A 55 38.56 -3.09 10.75
CA ALA A 55 37.48 -3.72 10.01
C ALA A 55 36.30 -3.81 10.99
N LEU A 56 35.15 -3.24 10.62
CA LEU A 56 33.95 -3.34 11.43
C LEU A 56 33.88 -4.80 11.88
N PRO A 57 33.89 -5.10 13.20
CA PRO A 57 33.48 -6.43 13.58
C PRO A 57 32.10 -6.57 12.96
N GLU A 58 31.92 -7.54 12.06
CA GLU A 58 30.56 -7.98 11.74
C GLU A 58 29.90 -8.21 13.09
N ALA A 59 28.93 -7.36 13.43
CA ALA A 59 28.21 -7.51 14.67
C ALA A 59 27.65 -8.93 14.61
N ARG A 60 28.13 -9.80 15.50
CA ARG A 60 27.62 -11.17 15.61
C ARG A 60 26.10 -11.03 15.72
N SER A 61 25.34 -11.92 15.09
CA SER A 61 23.87 -11.84 15.01
C SER A 61 23.17 -11.61 16.37
N GLY A 62 23.87 -11.83 17.49
CA GLY A 62 23.40 -11.55 18.84
C GLY A 62 23.52 -10.13 19.40
N GLU A 63 24.14 -9.16 18.71
CA GLU A 63 24.32 -7.79 19.22
C GLU A 63 23.63 -6.70 18.37
N ARG A 64 22.61 -7.07 17.57
CA ARG A 64 21.85 -6.13 16.73
C ARG A 64 20.34 -6.27 16.91
N LEU A 65 19.62 -5.18 16.66
CA LEU A 65 18.16 -5.16 16.54
C LEU A 65 17.78 -5.37 15.08
N SER A 66 17.13 -6.48 14.77
CA SER A 66 16.50 -6.68 13.46
C SER A 66 15.06 -6.16 13.50
N VAL A 67 14.74 -5.18 12.66
CA VAL A 67 13.37 -4.67 12.47
C VAL A 67 12.88 -5.15 11.11
N VAL A 68 11.81 -5.95 11.11
CA VAL A 68 11.20 -6.50 9.89
C VAL A 68 9.82 -5.91 9.71
N TYR A 69 9.51 -5.43 8.50
CA TYR A 69 8.18 -4.94 8.19
C TYR A 69 7.50 -5.66 7.04
N GLY A 70 6.19 -5.82 7.15
CA GLY A 70 5.29 -6.26 6.08
C GLY A 70 4.24 -5.19 5.82
N SER A 71 4.19 -4.64 4.61
CA SER A 71 3.31 -3.51 4.31
C SER A 71 2.73 -3.56 2.91
N GLN A 72 1.44 -3.23 2.80
CA GLN A 72 0.76 -3.06 1.52
C GLN A 72 0.72 -1.59 1.08
N THR A 73 0.31 -0.69 1.98
CA THR A 73 0.08 0.74 1.72
C THR A 73 1.10 1.66 2.43
N GLY A 74 2.28 1.13 2.77
CA GLY A 74 3.38 1.93 3.34
C GLY A 74 3.28 2.24 4.84
N ASN A 75 2.12 2.10 5.49
CA ASN A 75 1.95 2.44 6.92
C ASN A 75 2.91 1.70 7.86
N ALA A 76 3.04 0.38 7.71
CA ALA A 76 3.94 -0.44 8.52
C ALA A 76 5.41 -0.13 8.21
N LYS A 77 5.74 0.15 6.94
CA LYS A 77 7.08 0.59 6.51
C LYS A 77 7.48 1.88 7.22
N ARG A 78 6.60 2.90 7.21
CA ARG A 78 6.84 4.20 7.86
C ARG A 78 7.18 4.04 9.35
N LEU A 79 6.40 3.26 10.09
CA LEU A 79 6.64 3.05 11.53
C LEU A 79 7.93 2.25 11.79
N ALA A 80 8.23 1.26 10.95
CA ALA A 80 9.47 0.50 11.06
C ALA A 80 10.71 1.35 10.76
N GLU A 81 10.65 2.21 9.74
CA GLU A 81 11.69 3.19 9.44
C GLU A 81 11.86 4.20 10.57
N GLN A 82 10.76 4.68 11.16
CA GLN A 82 10.80 5.55 12.34
C GLN A 82 11.47 4.86 13.54
N LEU A 83 11.09 3.61 13.85
CA LEU A 83 11.68 2.82 14.93
C LEU A 83 13.18 2.62 14.72
N ALA A 84 13.56 2.24 13.49
CA ALA A 84 14.95 2.01 13.13
C ALA A 84 15.78 3.29 13.29
N ALA A 85 15.30 4.42 12.76
CA ALA A 85 15.98 5.71 12.89
C ALA A 85 16.14 6.14 14.36
N GLN A 86 15.11 5.96 15.19
CA GLN A 86 15.19 6.27 16.62
C GLN A 86 16.17 5.35 17.38
N ALA A 87 16.23 4.07 17.01
CA ALA A 87 17.17 3.11 17.58
C ALA A 87 18.63 3.38 17.15
N GLU A 88 18.86 3.72 15.89
CA GLU A 88 20.17 4.15 15.38
C GLU A 88 20.66 5.43 16.06
N GLN A 89 19.79 6.42 16.22
CA GLN A 89 20.08 7.66 16.96
C GLN A 89 20.43 7.40 18.43
N ALA A 90 19.89 6.32 19.01
CA ALA A 90 20.23 5.86 20.35
C ALA A 90 21.53 5.04 20.44
N GLY A 91 22.25 4.87 19.32
CA GLY A 91 23.53 4.14 19.28
C GLY A 91 23.39 2.62 19.20
N LEU A 92 22.21 2.09 18.86
CA LEU A 92 22.00 0.66 18.67
C LEU A 92 22.41 0.24 17.25
N ALA A 93 22.97 -0.95 17.11
CA ALA A 93 23.16 -1.56 15.81
C ALA A 93 21.80 -2.07 15.29
N VAL A 94 21.31 -1.49 14.19
CA VAL A 94 19.98 -1.80 13.63
C VAL A 94 20.11 -2.40 12.24
N ARG A 95 19.28 -3.40 11.96
CA ARG A 95 19.06 -3.96 10.63
C ARG A 95 17.59 -3.86 10.27
N LEU A 96 17.24 -2.91 9.41
CA LEU A 96 15.89 -2.77 8.88
C LEU A 96 15.72 -3.58 7.59
N LEU A 97 14.71 -4.45 7.54
CA LEU A 97 14.40 -5.29 6.39
C LEU A 97 12.91 -5.27 6.07
N ARG A 98 12.60 -5.34 4.77
CA ARG A 98 11.29 -5.76 4.30
C ARG A 98 11.17 -7.28 4.45
N ALA A 99 9.97 -7.78 4.70
CA ALA A 99 9.74 -9.19 5.02
C ALA A 99 10.18 -10.18 3.91
N ASP A 100 10.06 -9.80 2.64
CA ASP A 100 10.50 -10.61 1.49
C ASP A 100 12.02 -10.64 1.31
N ALA A 101 12.71 -9.60 1.77
CA ALA A 101 14.17 -9.52 1.81
C ALA A 101 14.76 -10.22 3.04
N TYR A 102 13.93 -10.69 3.97
CA TYR A 102 14.38 -11.37 5.19
C TYR A 102 14.80 -12.82 4.90
N PRO A 103 16.08 -13.21 5.12
CA PRO A 103 16.52 -14.57 4.89
C PRO A 103 16.01 -15.50 6.00
N THR A 104 14.95 -16.25 5.74
CA THR A 104 14.27 -17.11 6.73
C THR A 104 15.18 -18.09 7.47
N ARG A 105 16.28 -18.54 6.84
CA ARG A 105 17.29 -19.42 7.45
C ARG A 105 18.03 -18.79 8.64
N GLU A 106 18.09 -17.46 8.71
CA GLU A 106 18.75 -16.71 9.77
C GLU A 106 17.90 -16.60 11.05
N LEU A 107 16.61 -16.95 11.00
CA LEU A 107 15.68 -16.78 12.13
C LEU A 107 16.14 -17.48 13.41
N LYS A 108 16.78 -18.66 13.29
CA LYS A 108 17.35 -19.42 14.42
C LYS A 108 18.53 -18.69 15.12
N ASP A 109 19.22 -17.83 14.37
CA ASP A 109 20.43 -17.14 14.79
C ASP A 109 20.13 -15.72 15.30
N GLU A 110 18.90 -15.23 15.11
CA GLU A 110 18.43 -13.95 15.64
C GLU A 110 18.31 -13.99 17.17
N ARG A 111 18.54 -12.82 17.79
CA ARG A 111 18.42 -12.63 19.25
C ARG A 111 17.47 -11.52 19.63
N LEU A 112 17.26 -10.53 18.75
CA LEU A 112 16.31 -9.45 18.96
C LEU A 112 15.61 -9.10 17.64
N LEU A 113 14.33 -9.44 17.54
CA LEU A 113 13.51 -9.25 16.34
C LEU A 113 12.25 -8.45 16.65
N TYR A 114 12.08 -7.28 16.04
CA TYR A 114 10.83 -6.54 16.06
C TYR A 114 10.12 -6.67 14.72
N VAL A 115 8.82 -6.97 14.75
CA VAL A 115 7.99 -7.12 13.55
C VAL A 115 6.90 -6.06 13.53
N VAL A 116 6.83 -5.29 12.44
CA VAL A 116 5.77 -4.29 12.20
C VAL A 116 4.99 -4.70 10.96
N ILE A 117 3.75 -5.13 11.09
CA ILE A 117 3.04 -5.80 9.99
C ILE A 117 1.58 -5.39 9.89
N SER A 118 1.11 -5.08 8.68
CA SER A 118 -0.31 -4.85 8.42
C SER A 118 -1.07 -6.16 8.16
N THR A 119 -2.39 -6.15 8.30
CA THR A 119 -3.29 -7.24 7.86
C THR A 119 -4.13 -6.75 6.68
N GLN A 120 -4.33 -7.58 5.65
CA GLN A 120 -5.04 -7.24 4.42
C GLN A 120 -6.34 -8.04 4.29
N GLY A 121 -7.36 -7.43 3.67
CA GLY A 121 -8.61 -8.08 3.31
C GLY A 121 -9.22 -8.94 4.44
N ASP A 122 -9.39 -10.23 4.15
CA ASP A 122 -9.98 -11.22 5.06
C ASP A 122 -8.94 -11.85 6.00
N GLY A 123 -8.01 -11.06 6.53
CA GLY A 123 -7.01 -11.53 7.50
C GLY A 123 -5.72 -12.07 6.89
N ASP A 124 -5.43 -11.74 5.63
CA ASP A 124 -4.24 -12.17 4.92
C ASP A 124 -3.02 -11.29 5.23
N PRO A 125 -1.78 -11.84 5.14
CA PRO A 125 -0.58 -11.02 5.23
C PRO A 125 -0.42 -10.14 3.98
N PRO A 126 0.29 -9.01 4.09
CA PRO A 126 0.74 -8.23 2.95
C PRO A 126 1.57 -9.10 2.00
N ASP A 127 1.57 -8.77 0.70
CA ASP A 127 2.20 -9.61 -0.32
C ASP A 127 3.70 -9.84 -0.08
N ASP A 128 4.43 -8.86 0.47
CA ASP A 128 5.84 -8.99 0.87
C ASP A 128 6.06 -9.87 2.09
N ALA A 129 5.05 -10.03 2.94
CA ALA A 129 5.18 -10.76 4.18
C ALA A 129 4.72 -12.22 4.06
N ARG A 130 4.03 -12.59 2.97
CA ARG A 130 3.39 -13.91 2.85
C ARG A 130 4.37 -15.06 3.05
N ALA A 131 5.51 -15.04 2.35
CA ALA A 131 6.52 -16.09 2.48
C ALA A 131 7.10 -16.20 3.91
N LEU A 132 7.34 -15.06 4.58
CA LEU A 132 7.85 -15.04 5.95
C LEU A 132 6.80 -15.54 6.94
N VAL A 133 5.55 -15.09 6.80
CA VAL A 133 4.42 -15.50 7.64
C VAL A 133 4.14 -16.98 7.51
N ASP A 134 4.12 -17.51 6.27
CA ASP A 134 3.93 -18.93 6.00
C ASP A 134 5.10 -19.77 6.55
N TYR A 135 6.33 -19.27 6.47
CA TYR A 135 7.49 -19.93 7.06
C TYR A 135 7.38 -20.05 8.59
N ILE A 136 7.07 -18.95 9.29
CA ILE A 136 6.94 -18.91 10.75
C ILE A 136 5.74 -19.75 11.22
N ALA A 137 4.61 -19.67 10.51
CA ALA A 137 3.41 -20.45 10.80
C ALA A 137 3.60 -21.96 10.50
N GLY A 138 4.50 -22.29 9.57
CA GLY A 138 4.70 -23.66 9.11
C GLY A 138 5.44 -24.57 10.10
N LYS A 139 5.45 -25.87 9.78
CA LYS A 139 6.19 -26.91 10.53
C LYS A 139 7.71 -26.82 10.38
N ARG A 140 8.20 -26.06 9.39
CA ARG A 140 9.63 -25.87 9.10
C ARG A 140 10.30 -24.80 9.97
N ALA A 141 9.51 -24.05 10.75
CA ALA A 141 10.05 -23.04 11.66
C ALA A 141 10.91 -23.69 12.76
N PRO A 142 12.12 -23.17 13.04
CA PRO A 142 12.98 -23.70 14.09
C PRO A 142 12.48 -23.33 15.49
N GLU A 143 13.01 -23.99 16.52
CA GLU A 143 12.84 -23.52 17.91
C GLU A 143 13.63 -22.22 18.14
N LEU A 144 13.03 -21.25 18.82
CA LEU A 144 13.51 -19.88 18.96
C LEU A 144 13.81 -19.50 20.42
N LYS A 145 14.36 -20.44 21.21
CA LYS A 145 14.61 -20.27 22.66
C LYS A 145 15.47 -19.06 23.05
N GLN A 146 16.30 -18.58 22.13
CA GLN A 146 17.21 -17.45 22.36
C GLN A 146 16.70 -16.13 21.74
N LEU A 147 15.56 -16.17 21.05
CA LEU A 147 14.98 -15.01 20.40
C LEU A 147 14.16 -14.21 21.40
N ARG A 148 14.43 -12.91 21.46
CA ARG A 148 13.58 -11.92 22.09
C ARG A 148 12.84 -11.14 21.02
N TYR A 149 11.55 -10.88 21.19
CA TYR A 149 10.76 -10.26 20.13
C TYR A 149 9.68 -9.29 20.62
N ALA A 150 9.19 -8.46 19.70
CA ALA A 150 8.00 -7.63 19.87
C ALA A 150 7.27 -7.51 18.53
N VAL A 151 5.94 -7.39 18.57
CA VAL A 151 5.10 -7.28 17.35
C VAL A 151 4.17 -6.09 17.46
N LEU A 152 4.14 -5.26 16.42
CA LEU A 152 3.12 -4.23 16.20
C LEU A 152 2.27 -4.63 15.00
N GLY A 153 1.00 -4.95 15.26
CA GLY A 153 0.00 -5.23 14.24
C GLY A 153 -0.67 -3.95 13.77
N LEU A 154 -0.88 -3.79 12.47
CA LEU A 154 -1.72 -2.73 11.89
C LEU A 154 -2.93 -3.37 11.20
N GLY A 155 -4.12 -2.81 11.42
CA GLY A 155 -5.36 -3.33 10.88
C GLY A 155 -6.45 -2.27 10.82
N ASP A 156 -7.65 -2.69 10.42
CA ASP A 156 -8.84 -1.85 10.38
C ASP A 156 -9.98 -2.60 11.10
N SER A 157 -10.48 -2.03 12.19
CA SER A 157 -11.52 -2.64 13.03
C SER A 157 -12.91 -2.75 12.37
N SER A 158 -13.08 -2.17 11.18
CA SER A 158 -14.26 -2.42 10.34
C SER A 158 -14.23 -3.78 9.64
N TYR A 159 -13.07 -4.45 9.61
CA TYR A 159 -12.94 -5.80 9.10
C TYR A 159 -13.04 -6.83 10.25
N PRO A 160 -13.62 -8.02 10.00
CA PRO A 160 -13.76 -9.04 11.04
C PRO A 160 -12.43 -9.51 11.64
N GLN A 161 -11.37 -9.54 10.83
CA GLN A 161 -10.05 -10.05 11.20
C GLN A 161 -9.05 -8.91 11.54
N PHE A 162 -9.42 -8.07 12.51
CA PHE A 162 -8.59 -6.95 12.96
C PHE A 162 -7.23 -7.42 13.49
N CYS A 163 -6.14 -6.94 12.86
CA CYS A 163 -4.74 -7.26 13.19
C CYS A 163 -4.39 -8.77 13.25
N ALA A 164 -5.15 -9.62 12.55
CA ALA A 164 -5.04 -11.07 12.66
C ALA A 164 -3.62 -11.61 12.38
N ILE A 165 -2.89 -11.00 11.45
CA ILE A 165 -1.52 -11.44 11.13
C ILE A 165 -0.52 -11.08 12.22
N GLY A 166 -0.64 -9.90 12.82
CA GLY A 166 0.16 -9.51 13.98
C GLY A 166 -0.09 -10.44 15.16
N GLN A 167 -1.36 -10.76 15.43
CA GLN A 167 -1.77 -11.71 16.47
C GLN A 167 -1.22 -13.12 16.22
N LYS A 168 -1.32 -13.61 14.98
CA LYS A 168 -0.84 -14.94 14.58
C LYS A 168 0.68 -15.05 14.73
N LEU A 169 1.44 -14.05 14.29
CA LEU A 169 2.90 -14.06 14.41
C LEU A 169 3.36 -13.99 15.87
N ASP A 170 2.75 -13.12 16.67
CA ASP A 170 3.06 -12.99 18.09
C ASP A 170 2.81 -14.31 18.84
N ALA A 171 1.62 -14.91 18.66
CA ALA A 171 1.31 -16.20 19.26
C ALA A 171 2.29 -17.29 18.80
N ARG A 172 2.58 -17.34 17.51
CA ARG A 172 3.45 -18.36 16.93
C ARG A 172 4.91 -18.25 17.38
N LEU A 173 5.44 -17.03 17.49
CA LEU A 173 6.80 -16.82 18.01
C LEU A 173 6.93 -17.29 19.46
N ALA A 174 5.91 -17.04 20.30
CA ALA A 174 5.86 -17.57 21.65
C ALA A 174 5.81 -19.11 21.68
N GLU A 175 4.98 -19.74 20.84
CA GLU A 175 4.91 -21.21 20.71
C GLU A 175 6.24 -21.84 20.30
N LEU A 176 7.03 -21.15 19.48
CA LEU A 176 8.37 -21.59 19.06
C LEU A 176 9.43 -21.40 20.17
N GLY A 177 9.07 -20.82 21.32
CA GLY A 177 9.95 -20.64 22.47
C GLY A 177 10.62 -19.27 22.57
N ALA A 178 10.25 -18.31 21.72
CA ALA A 178 10.77 -16.95 21.81
C ALA A 178 10.18 -16.19 23.02
N THR A 179 10.95 -15.27 23.57
CA THR A 179 10.54 -14.45 24.73
C THR A 179 10.01 -13.09 24.26
N ARG A 180 8.77 -12.76 24.63
CA ARG A 180 8.18 -11.44 24.33
C ARG A 180 8.82 -10.38 25.23
N LEU A 181 9.33 -9.30 24.65
CA LEU A 181 9.90 -8.16 25.39
C LEU A 181 8.91 -7.05 25.64
N VAL A 182 8.06 -6.78 24.66
CA VAL A 182 7.00 -5.77 24.74
C VAL A 182 5.72 -6.45 24.29
N ASP A 183 4.64 -6.21 25.02
CA ASP A 183 3.34 -6.74 24.66
C ASP A 183 2.95 -6.30 23.24
N ARG A 184 2.28 -7.21 22.52
CA ARG A 184 1.77 -6.91 21.19
C ARG A 184 0.78 -5.75 21.30
N ALA A 185 0.93 -4.78 20.42
CA ALA A 185 -0.08 -3.75 20.21
C ALA A 185 -0.73 -3.93 18.84
N ASP A 186 -2.02 -3.63 18.76
CA ASP A 186 -2.84 -3.73 17.56
C ASP A 186 -3.38 -2.32 17.23
N ALA A 187 -2.77 -1.65 16.25
CA ALA A 187 -3.11 -0.29 15.83
C ALA A 187 -4.21 -0.29 14.76
N ASP A 188 -5.25 0.51 15.00
CA ASP A 188 -6.33 0.79 14.04
C ASP A 188 -5.97 1.99 13.13
N LEU A 189 -6.94 2.58 12.44
CA LEU A 189 -6.75 3.72 11.53
C LEU A 189 -6.12 4.96 12.18
N ASP A 190 -6.37 5.18 13.48
CA ASP A 190 -5.63 6.14 14.30
C ASP A 190 -4.30 5.52 14.75
N ILE A 191 -3.43 5.26 13.78
CA ILE A 191 -2.24 4.45 13.97
C ILE A 191 -1.36 4.99 15.09
N ASP A 192 -1.18 6.32 15.14
CA ASP A 192 -0.17 6.94 15.99
C ASP A 192 -0.56 6.92 17.49
N SER A 193 -1.85 6.82 17.85
CA SER A 193 -2.28 6.75 19.25
C SER A 193 -1.89 5.43 19.93
N VAL A 194 -1.76 4.35 19.16
CA VAL A 194 -1.27 3.05 19.62
C VAL A 194 0.22 2.89 19.31
N ALA A 195 0.63 3.18 18.08
CA ALA A 195 2.00 2.98 17.62
C ALA A 195 2.99 3.90 18.34
N GLY A 196 2.65 5.17 18.60
CA GLY A 196 3.54 6.13 19.25
C GLY A 196 4.03 5.64 20.63
N PRO A 197 3.13 5.35 21.58
CA PRO A 197 3.50 4.80 22.89
C PRO A 197 4.24 3.45 22.78
N TRP A 198 3.78 2.56 21.88
CA TRP A 198 4.40 1.25 21.69
C TRP A 198 5.85 1.37 21.16
N LEU A 199 6.09 2.26 20.20
CA LEU A 199 7.43 2.52 19.66
C LEU A 199 8.40 3.00 20.74
N GLN A 200 7.93 3.86 21.67
CA GLN A 200 8.76 4.30 22.80
C GLN A 200 9.10 3.16 23.75
N GLN A 201 8.13 2.28 24.05
CA GLN A 201 8.36 1.09 24.89
C GLN A 201 9.33 0.10 24.22
N ALA A 202 9.12 -0.18 22.93
CA ALA A 202 9.99 -1.04 22.12
C ALA A 202 11.43 -0.50 22.07
N LEU A 203 11.60 0.81 21.87
CA LEU A 203 12.91 1.45 21.89
C LEU A 203 13.59 1.33 23.26
N GLY A 204 12.86 1.51 24.36
CA GLY A 204 13.36 1.30 25.71
C GLY A 204 13.84 -0.14 25.93
N ALA A 205 13.00 -1.11 25.60
CA ALA A 205 13.33 -2.54 25.73
C ALA A 205 14.54 -2.94 24.87
N ALA A 206 14.70 -2.37 23.68
CA ALA A 206 15.87 -2.61 22.83
C ALA A 206 17.18 -2.09 23.46
N LYS A 207 17.15 -0.91 24.09
CA LYS A 207 18.31 -0.33 24.79
C LYS A 207 18.77 -1.23 25.93
N ASP A 208 17.82 -1.72 26.73
CA ASP A 208 18.11 -2.63 27.84
C ASP A 208 18.62 -3.99 27.35
N ALA A 209 18.08 -4.47 26.23
CA ALA A 209 18.40 -5.78 25.66
C ALA A 209 19.78 -5.86 24.99
N LEU A 210 20.26 -4.76 24.38
CA LEU A 210 21.48 -4.74 23.58
C LEU A 210 22.70 -4.15 24.30
N LYS A 211 22.53 -3.41 25.41
CA LYS A 211 23.56 -2.57 26.08
C LYS A 211 24.29 -1.66 25.07
N PRO A 212 24.16 -0.32 25.17
CA PRO A 212 24.78 0.57 24.20
C PRO A 212 26.29 0.30 24.11
N SER A 213 26.76 -0.16 22.95
CA SER A 213 28.18 -0.15 22.64
C SER A 213 28.62 1.31 22.58
N ALA A 214 29.86 1.60 22.98
CA ALA A 214 30.42 2.94 22.88
C ALA A 214 30.18 3.48 21.46
N PRO A 215 29.79 4.76 21.30
CA PRO A 215 29.45 5.29 19.99
C PRO A 215 30.61 5.04 19.03
N LEU A 216 30.40 4.15 18.05
CA LEU A 216 31.26 4.09 16.89
C LEU A 216 31.25 5.49 16.29
N ALA A 217 32.45 5.98 15.97
CA ALA A 217 32.72 7.35 15.54
C ALA A 217 31.56 7.94 14.74
N THR A 218 31.07 9.10 15.20
CA THR A 218 29.93 9.83 14.65
C THR A 218 29.95 9.77 13.13
N VAL A 219 29.11 8.89 12.57
CA VAL A 219 28.86 8.88 11.13
C VAL A 219 28.21 10.22 10.86
N THR A 220 29.00 11.15 10.31
CA THR A 220 28.44 12.38 9.78
C THR A 220 27.59 11.93 8.61
N PRO A 221 26.26 12.11 8.63
CA PRO A 221 25.45 11.75 7.49
C PRO A 221 25.94 12.59 6.31
N LEU A 222 26.70 11.97 5.40
CA LEU A 222 27.00 12.51 4.07
C LEU A 222 25.78 12.40 3.16
N ARG A 223 24.68 11.79 3.65
CA ARG A 223 23.36 12.00 3.08
C ARG A 223 22.92 13.42 3.44
N PRO A 224 22.71 14.34 2.48
CA PRO A 224 21.53 15.18 2.62
C PRO A 224 20.37 14.20 2.83
N LEU A 225 19.66 14.30 3.95
CA LEU A 225 18.34 13.69 4.03
C LEU A 225 17.62 14.14 2.75
N PRO A 226 17.03 13.23 1.95
CA PRO A 226 16.11 13.68 0.92
C PRO A 226 15.17 14.65 1.63
N THR A 227 15.18 15.91 1.21
CA THR A 227 14.20 16.88 1.67
C THR A 227 12.87 16.18 1.52
N ALA A 228 12.16 15.98 2.64
CA ALA A 228 10.86 15.35 2.61
C ALA A 228 10.07 16.00 1.46
N PRO A 229 9.41 15.20 0.61
CA PRO A 229 8.67 15.78 -0.50
C PRO A 229 7.78 16.90 0.05
N ALA A 230 7.80 18.06 -0.60
CA ALA A 230 7.10 19.25 -0.11
C ALA A 230 5.62 18.97 0.17
N HIS A 231 5.08 17.97 -0.52
CA HIS A 231 3.75 17.42 -0.31
C HIS A 231 3.82 15.93 -0.03
N GLY A 232 3.13 15.50 1.02
CA GLY A 232 3.02 14.12 1.44
C GLY A 232 1.67 13.88 2.09
N ARG A 233 1.47 12.70 2.69
CA ARG A 233 0.20 12.34 3.33
C ARG A 233 -0.29 13.41 4.32
N ASP A 234 0.57 13.89 5.19
CA ASP A 234 0.18 14.83 6.26
C ASP A 234 0.10 16.29 5.80
N ALA A 235 0.68 16.59 4.63
CA ALA A 235 0.67 17.91 3.99
C ALA A 235 0.35 17.75 2.50
N PRO A 236 -0.91 17.41 2.14
CA PRO A 236 -1.27 17.11 0.76
C PRO A 236 -1.22 18.36 -0.13
N PHE A 237 -0.96 18.17 -1.42
CA PHE A 237 -1.02 19.21 -2.45
C PHE A 237 -2.47 19.47 -2.87
N ALA A 238 -2.84 20.73 -3.07
CA ALA A 238 -4.16 21.11 -3.55
C ALA A 238 -4.23 21.06 -5.10
N ALA A 239 -4.36 19.87 -5.66
CA ALA A 239 -4.41 19.64 -7.10
C ALA A 239 -5.71 20.17 -7.72
N GLU A 240 -5.60 20.81 -8.88
CA GLU A 240 -6.77 21.24 -9.65
C GLU A 240 -7.38 20.08 -10.41
N LEU A 241 -8.69 19.92 -10.33
CA LEU A 241 -9.45 18.99 -11.17
C LEU A 241 -9.57 19.56 -12.58
N LEU A 242 -8.86 18.98 -13.54
CA LEU A 242 -8.84 19.43 -14.94
C LEU A 242 -10.01 18.85 -15.73
N VAL A 243 -10.25 17.54 -15.58
CA VAL A 243 -11.29 16.81 -16.32
C VAL A 243 -12.05 15.89 -15.39
N ASN A 244 -13.38 15.91 -15.52
CA ASN A 244 -14.28 14.96 -14.85
C ASN A 244 -15.24 14.33 -15.87
N GLN A 245 -14.77 13.27 -16.54
CA GLN A 245 -15.49 12.65 -17.65
C GLN A 245 -16.09 11.30 -17.25
N ARG A 246 -17.39 11.12 -17.48
CA ARG A 246 -18.01 9.80 -17.36
C ARG A 246 -17.61 8.89 -18.52
N LEU A 247 -17.07 7.71 -18.19
CA LEU A 247 -16.67 6.66 -19.13
C LEU A 247 -17.80 5.68 -19.46
N THR A 248 -18.73 5.46 -18.51
CA THR A 248 -19.89 4.60 -18.74
C THR A 248 -21.04 5.37 -19.38
N VAL A 249 -21.91 4.66 -20.10
CA VAL A 249 -23.11 5.29 -20.69
C VAL A 249 -24.08 5.68 -19.58
N ARG A 250 -24.87 6.75 -19.78
CA ARG A 250 -25.96 7.10 -18.86
C ARG A 250 -26.92 5.93 -18.70
N GLY A 251 -27.27 5.60 -17.46
CA GLY A 251 -28.11 4.45 -17.14
C GLY A 251 -27.34 3.13 -16.96
N SER A 252 -26.02 3.10 -17.17
CA SER A 252 -25.18 1.99 -16.71
C SER A 252 -25.37 1.77 -15.21
N ALA A 253 -25.29 0.50 -14.79
CA ALA A 253 -25.40 0.11 -13.38
C ALA A 253 -24.28 0.71 -12.50
N LYS A 254 -23.17 1.16 -13.09
CA LYS A 254 -22.09 1.87 -12.42
C LYS A 254 -21.80 3.19 -13.14
N ASP A 255 -21.56 4.25 -12.37
CA ASP A 255 -20.92 5.46 -12.86
C ASP A 255 -19.40 5.30 -12.67
N VAL A 256 -18.67 5.18 -13.78
CA VAL A 256 -17.20 5.12 -13.77
C VAL A 256 -16.68 6.33 -14.52
N ARG A 257 -15.71 7.02 -13.92
CA ARG A 257 -15.21 8.30 -14.40
C ARG A 257 -13.71 8.28 -14.64
N HIS A 258 -13.31 9.02 -15.66
CA HIS A 258 -11.96 9.47 -15.89
C HIS A 258 -11.79 10.82 -15.22
N ILE A 259 -10.79 10.91 -14.34
CA ILE A 259 -10.46 12.13 -13.60
C ILE A 259 -9.04 12.53 -13.95
N GLU A 260 -8.80 13.80 -14.24
CA GLU A 260 -7.46 14.35 -14.48
C GLU A 260 -7.17 15.44 -13.45
N LEU A 261 -6.01 15.35 -12.79
CA LEU A 261 -5.59 16.27 -11.74
C LEU A 261 -4.27 16.92 -12.11
N SER A 262 -4.20 18.26 -12.05
CA SER A 262 -2.96 18.99 -12.24
C SER A 262 -2.05 18.85 -11.02
N LEU A 263 -0.82 18.43 -11.27
CA LEU A 263 0.31 18.41 -10.35
C LEU A 263 1.28 19.57 -10.61
N GLU A 264 0.94 20.49 -11.51
CA GLU A 264 1.81 21.62 -11.87
C GLU A 264 2.21 22.42 -10.63
N GLY A 265 3.51 22.74 -10.51
CA GLY A 265 4.06 23.50 -9.39
C GLY A 265 4.18 22.74 -8.07
N SER A 266 3.73 21.48 -7.98
CA SER A 266 3.84 20.68 -6.75
C SER A 266 5.21 20.04 -6.56
N GLY A 267 5.95 19.79 -7.64
CA GLY A 267 7.16 18.96 -7.62
C GLY A 267 6.90 17.48 -7.32
N LEU A 268 5.63 17.04 -7.30
CA LEU A 268 5.27 15.63 -7.17
C LEU A 268 5.62 14.89 -8.45
N SER A 269 6.25 13.73 -8.28
CA SER A 269 6.54 12.80 -9.38
C SER A 269 6.04 11.41 -9.03
N TYR A 270 5.63 10.67 -10.04
CA TYR A 270 5.15 9.30 -9.91
C TYR A 270 5.57 8.46 -11.11
N GLN A 271 5.53 7.14 -10.94
CA GLN A 271 5.70 6.17 -12.01
C GLN A 271 4.43 5.36 -12.20
N PRO A 272 4.16 4.85 -13.41
CA PRO A 272 3.04 3.95 -13.63
C PRO A 272 3.02 2.81 -12.60
N GLY A 273 1.85 2.61 -12.00
CA GLY A 273 1.63 1.65 -10.92
C GLY A 273 1.70 2.24 -9.52
N ASP A 274 2.12 3.51 -9.36
CA ASP A 274 1.88 4.28 -8.14
C ASP A 274 0.40 4.55 -7.91
N ALA A 275 0.08 4.88 -6.66
CA ALA A 275 -1.24 5.33 -6.26
C ALA A 275 -1.23 6.82 -5.92
N LEU A 276 -2.34 7.49 -6.20
CA LEU A 276 -2.62 8.84 -5.72
C LEU A 276 -3.55 8.74 -4.52
N GLY A 277 -3.11 9.27 -3.39
CA GLY A 277 -3.91 9.40 -2.19
C GLY A 277 -4.71 10.69 -2.21
N LEU A 278 -6.02 10.61 -1.97
CA LEU A 278 -6.93 11.73 -1.83
C LEU A 278 -7.44 11.80 -0.40
N TRP A 279 -7.37 12.97 0.24
CA TRP A 279 -8.09 13.21 1.48
C TRP A 279 -9.56 13.53 1.19
N PRO A 280 -10.51 12.65 1.59
CA PRO A 280 -11.90 12.86 1.26
C PRO A 280 -12.55 13.90 2.19
N ARG A 281 -13.79 14.26 1.84
CA ARG A 281 -14.73 14.97 2.71
C ARG A 281 -16.04 14.21 2.68
N ASN A 282 -16.77 14.18 3.79
CA ASN A 282 -18.11 13.62 3.79
C ASN A 282 -19.05 14.52 2.97
N PRO A 283 -20.02 13.94 2.25
CA PRO A 283 -21.03 14.72 1.53
C PRO A 283 -21.77 15.66 2.51
N PRO A 284 -21.96 16.94 2.18
CA PRO A 284 -22.68 17.88 3.06
C PRO A 284 -24.08 17.36 3.45
N ALA A 285 -24.80 16.75 2.50
CA ALA A 285 -26.11 16.16 2.76
C ALA A 285 -26.07 15.01 3.79
N LEU A 286 -24.98 14.23 3.84
CA LEU A 286 -24.78 13.18 4.84
C LEU A 286 -24.52 13.80 6.22
N VAL A 287 -23.70 14.84 6.30
CA VAL A 287 -23.44 15.57 7.54
C VAL A 287 -24.72 16.17 8.10
N GLU A 288 -25.53 16.84 7.27
CA GLU A 288 -26.84 17.36 7.70
C GLU A 288 -27.77 16.25 8.20
N SER A 289 -27.75 15.09 7.56
CA SER A 289 -28.59 13.97 7.95
C SER A 289 -28.23 13.45 9.35
N VAL A 290 -26.93 13.39 9.68
CA VAL A 290 -26.45 13.01 11.02
C VAL A 290 -26.83 14.05 12.06
N LEU A 291 -26.59 15.34 11.78
CA LEU A 291 -26.93 16.42 12.71
C LEU A 291 -28.44 16.46 13.00
N ARG A 292 -29.28 16.27 11.97
CA ARG A 292 -30.74 16.22 12.12
C ARG A 292 -31.21 14.98 12.88
N ALA A 293 -30.65 13.81 12.59
CA ALA A 293 -31.04 12.57 13.25
C ALA A 293 -30.76 12.59 14.76
N LEU A 294 -29.72 13.32 15.18
CA LEU A 294 -29.33 13.45 16.58
C LEU A 294 -29.75 14.77 17.24
N GLU A 295 -30.45 15.63 16.50
CA GLU A 295 -30.85 16.98 16.94
C GLU A 295 -29.67 17.82 17.47
N LEU A 296 -28.50 17.69 16.83
CA LEU A 296 -27.27 18.40 17.21
C LEU A 296 -27.08 19.71 16.43
N ASP A 297 -26.58 20.73 17.13
CA ASP A 297 -26.15 21.99 16.51
C ASP A 297 -24.77 21.80 15.84
N GLY A 298 -24.73 21.96 14.51
CA GLY A 298 -23.51 21.84 13.73
C GLY A 298 -22.49 22.95 13.99
N GLU A 299 -22.91 24.10 14.53
CA GLU A 299 -22.04 25.23 14.84
C GLU A 299 -21.49 25.17 16.27
N ALA A 300 -21.92 24.19 17.08
CA ALA A 300 -21.39 23.98 18.41
C ALA A 300 -19.89 23.62 18.35
N GLU A 301 -19.09 24.33 19.12
CA GLU A 301 -17.64 24.12 19.23
C GLU A 301 -17.33 22.85 20.03
N VAL A 302 -16.70 21.87 19.40
CA VAL A 302 -16.31 20.58 20.00
C VAL A 302 -14.79 20.49 20.10
N GLU A 303 -14.30 20.16 21.29
CA GLU A 303 -12.87 19.92 21.54
C GLU A 303 -12.58 18.42 21.51
N HIS A 304 -11.62 18.02 20.66
CA HIS A 304 -11.14 16.65 20.61
C HIS A 304 -9.68 16.61 20.15
N GLY A 305 -8.85 15.81 20.84
CA GLY A 305 -7.44 15.63 20.45
C GLY A 305 -6.62 16.93 20.45
N GLY A 306 -6.96 17.89 21.33
CA GLY A 306 -6.29 19.20 21.40
C GLY A 306 -6.66 20.17 20.28
N GLN A 307 -7.66 19.87 19.46
CA GLN A 307 -8.23 20.77 18.45
C GLN A 307 -9.66 21.13 18.83
N ARG A 308 -10.03 22.40 18.62
CA ARG A 308 -11.39 22.92 18.82
C ARG A 308 -11.94 23.40 17.49
N LEU A 309 -13.03 22.79 17.02
CA LEU A 309 -13.68 23.06 15.74
C LEU A 309 -15.20 22.93 15.87
N PRO A 310 -15.99 23.58 14.99
CA PRO A 310 -17.42 23.32 14.88
C PRO A 310 -17.73 21.85 14.59
N LEU A 311 -18.78 21.30 15.19
CA LEU A 311 -19.19 19.90 15.00
C LEU A 311 -19.37 19.54 13.52
N ARG A 312 -19.94 20.44 12.70
CA ARG A 312 -20.08 20.24 11.25
C ARG A 312 -18.74 20.00 10.57
N GLN A 313 -17.69 20.70 10.98
CA GLN A 313 -16.35 20.52 10.41
C GLN A 313 -15.73 19.20 10.85
N TRP A 314 -15.91 18.78 12.10
CA TRP A 314 -15.50 17.44 12.56
C TRP A 314 -16.16 16.35 11.71
N LEU A 315 -17.47 16.41 11.54
CA LEU A 315 -18.25 15.45 10.78
C LEU A 315 -17.96 15.54 9.27
N GLY A 316 -17.65 16.71 8.73
CA GLY A 316 -17.37 16.90 7.30
C GLY A 316 -15.97 16.50 6.87
N GLU A 317 -14.95 16.73 7.71
CA GLU A 317 -13.55 16.69 7.28
C GLU A 317 -12.67 15.74 8.10
N LYS A 318 -13.08 15.36 9.32
CA LYS A 318 -12.20 14.70 10.28
C LYS A 318 -12.68 13.32 10.72
N ARG A 319 -13.97 13.00 10.54
CA ARG A 319 -14.59 11.76 11.03
C ARG A 319 -15.21 10.92 9.92
N GLU A 320 -15.13 9.61 10.06
CA GLU A 320 -15.72 8.64 9.12
C GLU A 320 -17.23 8.50 9.38
N LEU A 321 -18.04 8.77 8.35
CA LEU A 321 -19.51 8.61 8.40
C LEU A 321 -20.02 7.55 7.41
N THR A 322 -19.22 7.20 6.41
CA THR A 322 -19.60 6.35 5.28
C THR A 322 -19.32 4.86 5.53
N ARG A 323 -18.68 4.51 6.65
CA ARG A 323 -18.43 3.12 7.06
C ARG A 323 -18.75 2.92 8.54
N LEU A 324 -19.41 1.82 8.85
CA LEU A 324 -19.55 1.35 10.23
C LEU A 324 -18.30 0.58 10.70
N ALA A 325 -18.07 0.60 12.00
CA ALA A 325 -17.07 -0.22 12.66
C ALA A 325 -17.61 -0.76 13.98
N ARG A 326 -17.13 -1.93 14.39
CA ARG A 326 -17.57 -2.59 15.62
C ARG A 326 -17.52 -1.68 16.86
N PRO A 327 -16.47 -0.86 17.10
CA PRO A 327 -16.44 0.03 18.26
C PRO A 327 -17.59 1.04 18.28
N PHE A 328 -17.92 1.64 17.14
CA PHE A 328 -19.03 2.58 17.04
C PHE A 328 -20.38 1.90 17.30
N VAL A 329 -20.59 0.68 16.75
CA VAL A 329 -21.81 -0.11 17.01
C VAL A 329 -21.95 -0.41 18.51
N ALA A 330 -20.84 -0.75 19.19
CA ALA A 330 -20.84 -0.98 20.63
C ALA A 330 -21.14 0.27 21.45
N SER A 331 -20.52 1.42 21.12
CA SER A 331 -20.84 2.69 21.76
C SER A 331 -22.31 3.04 21.56
N HIS A 332 -22.81 2.95 20.33
CA HIS A 332 -24.20 3.26 20.04
C HIS A 332 -25.18 2.31 20.74
N ALA A 333 -24.86 1.01 20.85
CA ALA A 333 -25.66 0.06 21.64
C ALA A 333 -25.83 0.49 23.10
N ALA A 334 -24.78 1.07 23.70
CA ALA A 334 -24.83 1.58 25.06
C ALA A 334 -25.67 2.87 25.16
N HIS A 335 -25.49 3.81 24.24
CA HIS A 335 -26.27 5.06 24.18
C HIS A 335 -27.77 4.80 23.93
N ALA A 336 -28.09 3.87 23.03
CA ALA A 336 -29.46 3.48 22.70
C ALA A 336 -30.08 2.48 23.70
N ARG A 337 -29.28 1.93 24.62
CA ARG A 337 -29.67 0.81 25.51
C ARG A 337 -30.34 -0.34 24.75
N SER A 338 -29.79 -0.68 23.58
CA SER A 338 -30.39 -1.64 22.66
C SER A 338 -29.91 -3.08 22.92
N ASP A 339 -30.79 -3.92 23.45
CA ASP A 339 -30.55 -5.36 23.62
C ASP A 339 -30.32 -6.08 22.28
N GLU A 340 -30.89 -5.56 21.19
CA GLU A 340 -30.69 -6.10 19.85
C GLU A 340 -29.26 -5.87 19.36
N LEU A 341 -28.73 -4.65 19.50
CA LEU A 341 -27.35 -4.35 19.13
C LEU A 341 -26.36 -5.10 20.01
N ASN A 342 -26.64 -5.22 21.31
CA ASN A 342 -25.80 -6.02 22.22
C ASN A 342 -25.77 -7.50 21.82
N ARG A 343 -26.91 -8.08 21.40
CA ARG A 343 -26.94 -9.44 20.84
C ARG A 343 -26.13 -9.54 19.55
N LEU A 344 -26.23 -8.57 18.65
CA LEU A 344 -25.48 -8.56 17.39
C LEU A 344 -23.96 -8.52 17.61
N LEU A 345 -23.51 -7.83 18.66
CA LEU A 345 -22.10 -7.74 19.06
C LEU A 345 -21.55 -9.01 19.71
N ALA A 346 -22.40 -9.97 20.08
CA ALA A 346 -21.99 -11.23 20.67
C ALA A 346 -21.20 -12.09 19.65
N PRO A 347 -20.20 -12.88 20.10
CA PRO A 347 -19.38 -13.71 19.20
C PRO A 347 -20.18 -14.64 18.29
N ASP A 348 -21.30 -15.19 18.79
CA ASP A 348 -22.16 -16.11 18.04
C ASP A 348 -22.86 -15.45 16.84
N ASN A 349 -22.93 -14.12 16.81
CA ASN A 349 -23.56 -13.33 15.74
C ASN A 349 -22.54 -12.66 14.81
N ALA A 350 -21.27 -13.08 14.82
CA ALA A 350 -20.23 -12.52 13.97
C ALA A 350 -20.59 -12.41 12.47
N PRO A 351 -21.27 -13.40 11.83
CA PRO A 351 -21.70 -13.27 10.43
C PRO A 351 -22.70 -12.13 10.21
N ALA A 352 -23.68 -11.97 11.10
CA ALA A 352 -24.69 -10.92 11.00
C ALA A 352 -24.08 -9.54 11.25
N LEU A 353 -23.15 -9.41 12.21
CA LEU A 353 -22.41 -8.17 12.42
C LEU A 353 -21.56 -7.82 11.18
N THR A 354 -20.88 -8.79 10.59
CA THR A 354 -20.08 -8.59 9.37
C THR A 354 -20.94 -8.05 8.23
N GLN A 355 -22.14 -8.60 8.06
CA GLN A 355 -23.09 -8.10 7.05
C GLN A 355 -23.54 -6.67 7.34
N LEU A 356 -23.90 -6.35 8.60
CA LEU A 356 -24.27 -4.97 8.97
C LEU A 356 -23.15 -3.98 8.65
N LEU A 357 -21.90 -4.31 9.01
CA LEU A 357 -20.74 -3.44 8.77
C LEU A 357 -20.45 -3.23 7.27
N ALA A 358 -20.85 -4.18 6.41
CA ALA A 358 -20.69 -4.09 4.97
C ALA A 358 -21.81 -3.28 4.28
N ASP A 359 -23.05 -3.40 4.76
CA ASP A 359 -24.23 -2.89 4.06
C ASP A 359 -24.69 -1.50 4.55
N ALA A 360 -24.35 -1.13 5.79
CA ALA A 360 -24.86 0.09 6.44
C ALA A 360 -23.76 1.12 6.73
N GLN A 361 -24.15 2.41 6.67
CA GLN A 361 -23.33 3.54 7.10
C GLN A 361 -23.69 3.99 8.52
N VAL A 362 -22.91 4.90 9.10
CA VAL A 362 -23.13 5.44 10.45
C VAL A 362 -24.56 5.97 10.60
N ILE A 363 -25.03 6.73 9.61
CA ILE A 363 -26.37 7.32 9.62
C ILE A 363 -27.48 6.27 9.64
N ASP A 364 -27.31 5.12 8.98
CA ASP A 364 -28.33 4.07 8.96
C ASP A 364 -28.53 3.47 10.36
N LEU A 365 -27.43 3.32 11.12
CA LEU A 365 -27.49 2.84 12.49
C LEU A 365 -28.19 3.86 13.40
N LEU A 366 -27.79 5.14 13.30
CA LEU A 366 -28.33 6.24 14.10
C LEU A 366 -29.83 6.49 13.84
N GLN A 367 -30.31 6.23 12.63
CA GLN A 367 -31.74 6.36 12.27
C GLN A 367 -32.57 5.14 12.68
N ARG A 368 -31.94 3.97 12.85
CA ARG A 368 -32.63 2.72 13.20
C ARG A 368 -32.80 2.54 14.70
N TYR A 369 -31.86 3.03 15.50
CA TYR A 369 -31.90 2.89 16.96
C TYR A 369 -31.74 4.27 17.61
N ASP A 370 -32.76 4.71 18.34
CA ASP A 370 -32.71 5.99 19.04
C ASP A 370 -31.67 5.95 20.16
N GLY A 371 -30.72 6.88 20.14
CA GLY A 371 -29.70 7.03 21.17
C GLY A 371 -29.25 8.48 21.29
N ALA A 372 -29.21 9.00 22.52
CA ALA A 372 -28.81 10.38 22.78
C ALA A 372 -27.28 10.53 22.72
N TRP A 373 -26.81 11.57 22.05
CA TRP A 373 -25.39 11.91 21.93
C TRP A 373 -25.16 13.39 22.22
N SER A 374 -24.04 13.73 22.84
CA SER A 374 -23.42 15.05 22.70
C SER A 374 -22.49 15.10 21.48
N GLY A 375 -22.13 16.31 21.04
CA GLY A 375 -21.16 16.49 19.96
C GLY A 375 -19.79 15.90 20.29
N GLU A 376 -19.32 16.08 21.52
CA GLU A 376 -18.05 15.55 22.03
C GLU A 376 -18.03 14.02 22.04
N GLU A 377 -19.07 13.38 22.57
CA GLU A 377 -19.17 11.91 22.61
C GLU A 377 -19.22 11.33 21.20
N LEU A 378 -19.99 11.95 20.29
CA LEU A 378 -20.09 11.50 18.90
C LEU A 378 -18.73 11.60 18.20
N VAL A 379 -18.05 12.74 18.31
CA VAL A 379 -16.71 12.95 17.71
C VAL A 379 -15.67 12.00 18.31
N ALA A 380 -15.78 11.64 19.59
CA ALA A 380 -14.89 10.67 20.22
C ALA A 380 -15.16 9.22 19.79
N ALA A 381 -16.42 8.86 19.54
CA ALA A 381 -16.81 7.52 19.13
C ALA A 381 -16.57 7.24 17.64
N LEU A 382 -16.64 8.28 16.79
CA LEU A 382 -16.38 8.14 15.37
C LEU A 382 -14.89 8.00 15.07
N ARG A 383 -14.57 7.09 14.14
CA ARG A 383 -13.19 6.90 13.69
C ARG A 383 -12.70 8.13 12.89
N PRO A 384 -11.39 8.39 12.87
CA PRO A 384 -10.83 9.39 11.98
C PRO A 384 -11.10 9.05 10.51
N LEU A 385 -11.34 10.09 9.71
CA LEU A 385 -11.42 9.96 8.27
C LEU A 385 -10.02 9.64 7.72
N THR A 386 -9.93 8.73 6.75
CA THR A 386 -8.65 8.28 6.16
C THR A 386 -8.57 8.62 4.68
N PRO A 387 -7.35 8.84 4.14
CA PRO A 387 -7.19 9.09 2.72
C PRO A 387 -7.53 7.84 1.91
N ARG A 388 -8.02 8.04 0.69
CA ARG A 388 -8.32 6.96 -0.24
C ARG A 388 -7.28 6.91 -1.35
N LEU A 389 -6.69 5.75 -1.56
CA LEU A 389 -5.72 5.49 -2.63
C LEU A 389 -6.44 5.08 -3.91
N TYR A 390 -5.97 5.63 -5.04
CA TYR A 390 -6.40 5.28 -6.38
C TYR A 390 -5.19 4.94 -7.25
N SER A 391 -5.18 3.78 -7.91
CA SER A 391 -4.12 3.42 -8.86
C SER A 391 -4.09 4.44 -10.00
N ILE A 392 -2.93 5.05 -10.25
CA ILE A 392 -2.78 6.11 -11.24
C ILE A 392 -2.90 5.51 -12.65
N ALA A 393 -3.78 6.09 -13.46
CA ALA A 393 -4.18 5.61 -14.79
C ALA A 393 -3.46 6.30 -15.95
N SER A 394 -2.24 6.79 -15.71
CA SER A 394 -1.46 7.57 -16.68
C SER A 394 0.04 7.35 -16.48
N SER A 395 0.83 7.73 -17.49
CA SER A 395 2.28 7.87 -17.44
C SER A 395 2.65 9.34 -17.53
N GLN A 396 3.44 9.85 -16.57
CA GLN A 396 3.95 11.23 -16.62
C GLN A 396 4.79 11.52 -17.87
N LYS A 397 5.38 10.50 -18.50
CA LYS A 397 6.10 10.69 -19.78
C LYS A 397 5.18 11.11 -20.92
N LEU A 398 3.90 10.75 -20.83
CA LEU A 398 2.89 11.12 -21.83
C LEU A 398 2.12 12.39 -21.42
N VAL A 399 1.74 12.49 -20.14
CA VAL A 399 0.78 13.52 -19.67
C VAL A 399 1.45 14.67 -18.93
N GLY A 400 2.77 14.63 -18.70
CA GLY A 400 3.50 15.66 -17.99
C GLY A 400 3.11 15.76 -16.52
N ASP A 401 2.75 16.97 -16.08
CA ASP A 401 2.38 17.29 -14.70
C ASP A 401 0.89 17.00 -14.42
N GLU A 402 0.34 15.94 -15.00
CA GLU A 402 -1.03 15.48 -14.74
C GLU A 402 -1.02 14.10 -14.07
N ALA A 403 -2.02 13.81 -13.24
CA ALA A 403 -2.30 12.48 -12.73
C ALA A 403 -3.75 12.08 -13.02
N HIS A 404 -3.91 10.99 -13.78
CA HIS A 404 -5.23 10.53 -14.21
C HIS A 404 -5.70 9.39 -13.30
N LEU A 405 -7.00 9.33 -12.99
CA LEU A 405 -7.62 8.27 -12.20
C LEU A 405 -8.78 7.63 -12.97
N THR A 406 -9.06 6.37 -12.66
CA THR A 406 -10.30 5.68 -13.11
C THR A 406 -11.14 5.33 -11.89
N VAL A 407 -12.23 6.05 -11.68
CA VAL A 407 -12.96 6.04 -10.41
C VAL A 407 -14.37 5.50 -10.61
N ALA A 408 -14.71 4.40 -9.93
CA ALA A 408 -16.09 3.99 -9.77
C ALA A 408 -16.74 4.81 -8.66
N HIS A 409 -17.77 5.58 -9.00
CA HIS A 409 -18.54 6.34 -8.03
C HIS A 409 -19.40 5.38 -7.21
N VAL A 410 -19.21 5.41 -5.89
CA VAL A 410 -20.03 4.65 -4.94
C VAL A 410 -21.21 5.51 -4.54
N GLU A 411 -22.37 5.17 -5.09
CA GLU A 411 -23.67 5.71 -4.74
C GLU A 411 -24.72 4.58 -4.79
N TYR A 412 -25.53 4.47 -3.75
CA TYR A 412 -26.60 3.47 -3.70
C TYR A 412 -27.77 3.96 -2.88
N ALA A 413 -28.96 3.42 -3.15
CA ALA A 413 -30.15 3.67 -2.34
C ALA A 413 -30.16 2.76 -1.11
N SER A 414 -30.44 3.33 0.06
CA SER A 414 -30.80 2.66 1.30
C SER A 414 -32.29 2.91 1.60
N GLU A 415 -32.86 2.14 2.52
CA GLU A 415 -34.21 2.36 3.06
C GLU A 415 -34.40 3.79 3.58
N HIS A 416 -33.32 4.41 4.05
CA HIS A 416 -33.30 5.74 4.65
C HIS A 416 -32.63 6.81 3.75
N GLY A 417 -32.69 6.61 2.43
CA GLY A 417 -32.21 7.57 1.43
C GLY A 417 -30.88 7.16 0.77
N THR A 418 -30.26 8.08 0.03
CA THR A 418 -29.04 7.80 -0.73
C THR A 418 -27.81 7.69 0.20
N ARG A 419 -26.88 6.81 -0.16
CA ARG A 419 -25.58 6.60 0.49
C ARG A 419 -24.45 6.78 -0.49
N TRP A 420 -23.31 7.21 0.01
CA TRP A 420 -22.16 7.59 -0.80
C TRP A 420 -20.85 7.08 -0.21
N GLY A 421 -19.88 6.77 -1.06
CA GLY A 421 -18.49 6.65 -0.62
C GLY A 421 -17.83 8.03 -0.61
N ALA A 422 -17.25 8.45 0.53
CA ALA A 422 -16.75 9.81 0.74
C ALA A 422 -15.81 10.31 -0.38
N ALA A 423 -14.73 9.56 -0.65
CA ALA A 423 -13.74 9.92 -1.68
C ALA A 423 -14.31 9.87 -3.11
N SER A 424 -15.02 8.79 -3.45
CA SER A 424 -15.53 8.59 -4.80
C SER A 424 -16.63 9.61 -5.17
N HIS A 425 -17.45 10.00 -4.19
CA HIS A 425 -18.47 11.01 -4.39
C HIS A 425 -17.87 12.41 -4.47
N LEU A 426 -16.86 12.73 -3.65
CA LEU A 426 -16.11 13.98 -3.77
C LEU A 426 -15.57 14.16 -5.20
N LEU A 427 -14.93 13.12 -5.75
CA LEU A 427 -14.40 13.17 -7.12
C LEU A 427 -15.51 13.24 -8.18
N ALA A 428 -16.60 12.47 -8.02
CA ALA A 428 -17.69 12.45 -8.99
C ALA A 428 -18.54 13.73 -8.97
N ALA A 429 -18.65 14.40 -7.83
CA ALA A 429 -19.45 15.61 -7.67
C ALA A 429 -18.65 16.91 -7.87
N ALA A 430 -17.31 16.85 -7.83
CA ALA A 430 -16.46 18.02 -8.04
C ALA A 430 -16.55 18.54 -9.48
N GLU A 431 -16.66 19.87 -9.59
CA GLU A 431 -16.60 20.60 -10.86
C GLU A 431 -15.13 20.82 -11.27
N GLU A 432 -14.90 20.91 -12.58
CA GLU A 432 -13.59 21.28 -13.12
C GLU A 432 -13.14 22.64 -12.55
N GLY A 433 -11.87 22.74 -12.17
CA GLY A 433 -11.29 23.86 -11.41
C GLY A 433 -11.31 23.68 -9.89
N ALA A 434 -12.02 22.68 -9.35
CA ALA A 434 -12.00 22.40 -7.92
C ALA A 434 -10.60 21.96 -7.43
N ARG A 435 -10.25 22.33 -6.20
CA ARG A 435 -8.96 21.99 -5.57
C ARG A 435 -9.11 20.82 -4.62
N LEU A 436 -8.40 19.74 -4.88
CA LEU A 436 -8.50 18.47 -4.17
C LEU A 436 -7.18 18.13 -3.47
N PRO A 437 -7.20 17.76 -2.17
CA PRO A 437 -5.99 17.46 -1.40
C PRO A 437 -5.43 16.08 -1.74
N VAL A 438 -4.32 16.04 -2.46
CA VAL A 438 -3.71 14.82 -2.98
C VAL A 438 -2.24 14.65 -2.62
N TYR A 439 -1.75 13.42 -2.65
CA TYR A 439 -0.34 13.09 -2.54
C TYR A 439 -0.03 11.81 -3.33
N ILE A 440 1.26 11.54 -3.58
CA ILE A 440 1.69 10.31 -4.25
C ILE A 440 2.12 9.26 -3.21
N GLU A 441 1.56 8.06 -3.33
CA GLU A 441 1.99 6.88 -2.59
C GLU A 441 2.75 5.95 -3.54
N ALA A 442 4.05 5.79 -3.29
CA ALA A 442 4.91 4.99 -4.14
C ALA A 442 4.66 3.48 -3.96
N ASN A 443 4.44 2.77 -5.05
CA ASN A 443 4.25 1.32 -5.08
C ASN A 443 5.38 0.62 -5.87
N GLU A 444 6.50 0.38 -5.21
CA GLU A 444 7.68 -0.25 -5.81
C GLU A 444 7.44 -1.69 -6.32
N ARG A 445 6.34 -2.36 -5.93
CA ARG A 445 6.02 -3.74 -6.34
C ARG A 445 5.24 -3.82 -7.62
N PHE A 446 4.50 -2.77 -7.95
CA PHE A 446 3.67 -2.74 -9.13
C PHE A 446 4.32 -1.86 -10.18
N ARG A 447 5.39 -2.38 -10.79
CA ARG A 447 6.23 -1.67 -11.75
C ARG A 447 6.43 -2.48 -13.02
N LEU A 448 6.54 -1.76 -14.13
CA LEU A 448 6.99 -2.33 -15.39
C LEU A 448 8.40 -2.92 -15.26
N PRO A 449 8.73 -3.95 -16.07
CA PRO A 449 10.08 -4.49 -16.10
C PRO A 449 11.08 -3.43 -16.57
N ARG A 450 12.26 -3.40 -15.95
CA ARG A 450 13.36 -2.51 -16.38
C ARG A 450 13.81 -2.78 -17.81
N ASP A 451 13.74 -4.04 -18.23
CA ASP A 451 14.03 -4.48 -19.58
C ASP A 451 12.78 -4.32 -20.46
N GLY A 452 12.78 -3.30 -21.32
CA GLY A 452 11.68 -3.00 -22.24
C GLY A 452 11.39 -4.10 -23.28
N ALA A 453 12.30 -5.05 -23.49
CA ALA A 453 12.07 -6.20 -24.37
C ALA A 453 11.19 -7.29 -23.72
N ARG A 454 10.94 -7.21 -22.42
CA ARG A 454 10.09 -8.18 -21.72
C ARG A 454 8.63 -7.97 -22.05
N ASP A 455 7.95 -9.08 -22.32
CA ASP A 455 6.51 -9.13 -22.51
C ASP A 455 5.77 -8.87 -21.20
N VAL A 456 4.58 -8.29 -21.30
CA VAL A 456 3.74 -7.92 -20.15
C VAL A 456 2.30 -8.41 -20.37
N ILE A 457 1.77 -9.12 -19.37
CA ILE A 457 0.38 -9.61 -19.30
C ILE A 457 -0.34 -8.86 -18.18
N MET A 458 -1.43 -8.18 -18.53
CA MET A 458 -2.19 -7.28 -17.67
C MET A 458 -3.61 -7.80 -17.52
N ILE A 459 -4.05 -8.07 -16.30
CA ILE A 459 -5.40 -8.58 -16.00
C ILE A 459 -6.12 -7.55 -15.12
N GLY A 460 -7.05 -6.80 -15.70
CA GLY A 460 -7.69 -5.66 -15.05
C GLY A 460 -9.15 -5.48 -15.44
N PRO A 461 -10.09 -6.24 -14.86
CA PRO A 461 -11.51 -6.02 -15.06
C PRO A 461 -12.00 -4.74 -14.34
N GLY A 462 -12.97 -4.06 -14.95
CA GLY A 462 -13.56 -2.82 -14.41
C GLY A 462 -12.51 -1.73 -14.19
N THR A 463 -12.53 -1.09 -13.02
CA THR A 463 -11.54 -0.06 -12.63
C THR A 463 -10.13 -0.60 -12.44
N GLY A 464 -9.96 -1.93 -12.37
CA GLY A 464 -8.64 -2.58 -12.37
C GLY A 464 -7.83 -2.33 -13.64
N VAL A 465 -8.44 -1.78 -14.70
CA VAL A 465 -7.73 -1.36 -15.91
C VAL A 465 -6.89 -0.09 -15.71
N ALA A 466 -7.12 0.65 -14.62
CA ALA A 466 -6.48 1.94 -14.35
C ALA A 466 -4.95 1.91 -14.57
N PRO A 467 -4.15 1.15 -13.79
CA PRO A 467 -2.69 1.20 -13.93
C PRO A 467 -2.21 0.71 -15.31
N PHE A 468 -2.98 -0.16 -15.98
CA PHE A 468 -2.61 -0.69 -17.29
C PHE A 468 -2.72 0.33 -18.40
N ARG A 469 -3.58 1.34 -18.26
CA ARG A 469 -3.55 2.52 -19.12
C ARG A 469 -2.20 3.23 -19.03
N GLY A 470 -1.73 3.50 -17.81
CA GLY A 470 -0.41 4.07 -17.57
C GLY A 470 0.73 3.19 -18.09
N PHE A 471 0.64 1.87 -17.93
CA PHE A 471 1.66 0.94 -18.41
C PHE A 471 1.81 0.96 -19.94
N VAL A 472 0.69 0.92 -20.68
CA VAL A 472 0.73 0.98 -22.14
C VAL A 472 1.28 2.32 -22.62
N GLN A 473 0.89 3.42 -21.98
CA GLN A 473 1.41 4.75 -22.28
C GLN A 473 2.92 4.85 -22.05
N GLU A 474 3.41 4.37 -20.90
CA GLU A 474 4.83 4.38 -20.55
C GLU A 474 5.66 3.57 -21.55
N ARG A 475 5.22 2.33 -21.84
CA ARG A 475 5.93 1.44 -22.77
C ARG A 475 5.95 2.01 -24.18
N ALA A 476 4.89 2.68 -24.59
CA ALA A 476 4.85 3.39 -25.87
C ALA A 476 5.84 4.57 -25.89
N ALA A 477 5.89 5.37 -24.83
CA ALA A 477 6.82 6.48 -24.70
C ALA A 477 8.29 6.02 -24.69
N ASP A 478 8.57 4.88 -24.08
CA ASP A 478 9.91 4.27 -24.02
C ASP A 478 10.32 3.53 -25.29
N GLY A 479 9.41 3.35 -26.26
CA GLY A 479 9.67 2.54 -27.45
C GLY A 479 9.96 1.07 -27.12
N ALA A 480 9.35 0.54 -26.06
CA ALA A 480 9.56 -0.82 -25.59
C ALA A 480 9.14 -1.85 -26.67
N SER A 481 10.01 -2.82 -26.94
CA SER A 481 9.79 -3.83 -28.00
C SER A 481 9.03 -5.07 -27.53
N GLY A 482 8.94 -5.30 -26.22
CA GLY A 482 8.20 -6.42 -25.67
C GLY A 482 6.69 -6.27 -25.86
N ARG A 483 6.00 -7.40 -26.00
CA ARG A 483 4.57 -7.46 -26.32
C ARG A 483 3.71 -7.13 -25.12
N ASN A 484 2.57 -6.50 -25.38
CA ASN A 484 1.58 -6.11 -24.36
C ASN A 484 0.28 -6.89 -24.57
N TRP A 485 -0.16 -7.62 -23.54
CA TRP A 485 -1.44 -8.34 -23.53
C TRP A 485 -2.32 -7.82 -22.40
N LEU A 486 -3.49 -7.28 -22.75
CA LEU A 486 -4.50 -6.85 -21.79
C LEU A 486 -5.69 -7.83 -21.79
N LEU A 487 -6.11 -8.25 -20.59
CA LEU A 487 -7.36 -8.94 -20.33
C LEU A 487 -8.28 -7.99 -19.56
N PHE A 488 -9.34 -7.53 -20.23
CA PHE A 488 -10.32 -6.61 -19.67
C PHE A 488 -11.68 -7.29 -19.56
N GLY A 489 -12.45 -6.92 -18.53
CA GLY A 489 -13.82 -7.38 -18.39
C GLY A 489 -14.73 -6.41 -17.67
N ASN A 490 -16.01 -6.39 -18.06
CA ASN A 490 -17.06 -5.60 -17.41
C ASN A 490 -18.44 -6.25 -17.68
N PRO A 491 -19.58 -5.72 -17.19
CA PRO A 491 -20.90 -6.24 -17.51
C PRO A 491 -21.21 -6.29 -19.01
N HIS A 492 -21.13 -5.15 -19.70
CA HIS A 492 -21.63 -5.01 -21.06
C HIS A 492 -20.64 -4.31 -21.99
N PHE A 493 -20.53 -4.77 -23.23
CA PHE A 493 -19.68 -4.17 -24.27
C PHE A 493 -20.10 -2.73 -24.60
N ARG A 494 -21.40 -2.48 -24.74
CA ARG A 494 -21.90 -1.18 -25.24
C ARG A 494 -21.92 -0.06 -24.21
N SER A 495 -22.00 -0.39 -22.93
CA SER A 495 -22.23 0.59 -21.86
C SER A 495 -21.07 0.71 -20.88
N ASP A 496 -20.20 -0.30 -20.80
CA ASP A 496 -19.19 -0.41 -19.76
C ASP A 496 -17.78 -0.72 -20.29
N PHE A 497 -17.52 -0.61 -21.60
CA PHE A 497 -16.17 -0.81 -22.13
C PHE A 497 -15.29 0.43 -21.94
N LEU A 498 -14.66 0.50 -20.76
CA LEU A 498 -13.80 1.61 -20.35
C LEU A 498 -12.62 1.81 -21.31
N TYR A 499 -12.40 3.05 -21.74
CA TYR A 499 -11.33 3.45 -22.65
C TYR A 499 -11.31 2.70 -24.00
N GLN A 500 -12.48 2.26 -24.49
CA GLN A 500 -12.61 1.47 -25.73
C GLN A 500 -11.80 2.03 -26.91
N THR A 501 -11.93 3.32 -27.18
CA THR A 501 -11.26 3.98 -28.32
C THR A 501 -9.74 3.99 -28.17
N GLU A 502 -9.24 4.20 -26.94
CA GLU A 502 -7.81 4.16 -26.65
C GLU A 502 -7.24 2.75 -26.86
N TRP A 503 -7.92 1.71 -26.40
CA TRP A 503 -7.48 0.32 -26.61
C TRP A 503 -7.47 -0.07 -28.09
N GLN A 504 -8.47 0.36 -28.84
CA GLN A 504 -8.52 0.13 -30.29
C GLN A 504 -7.39 0.86 -31.02
N ALA A 505 -7.08 2.09 -30.60
CA ALA A 505 -5.95 2.85 -31.14
C ALA A 505 -4.61 2.17 -30.82
N ALA A 506 -4.43 1.71 -29.58
CA ALA A 506 -3.23 1.00 -29.14
C ALA A 506 -3.01 -0.33 -29.89
N LEU A 507 -4.09 -1.08 -30.18
CA LEU A 507 -4.02 -2.28 -31.03
C LEU A 507 -3.57 -1.94 -32.45
N LYS A 508 -4.13 -0.87 -33.03
CA LYS A 508 -3.82 -0.45 -34.41
C LYS A 508 -2.39 0.07 -34.54
N SER A 509 -1.88 0.76 -33.52
CA SER A 509 -0.51 1.30 -33.51
C SER A 509 0.56 0.27 -33.11
N GLY A 510 0.16 -0.95 -32.69
CA GLY A 510 1.08 -1.98 -32.19
C GLY A 510 1.56 -1.75 -30.75
N GLN A 511 1.06 -0.73 -30.06
CA GLN A 511 1.35 -0.50 -28.63
C GLN A 511 0.69 -1.56 -27.75
N LEU A 512 -0.46 -2.09 -28.15
CA LEU A 512 -1.09 -3.26 -27.54
C LEU A 512 -1.07 -4.40 -28.57
N HIS A 513 -0.58 -5.57 -28.17
CA HIS A 513 -0.43 -6.70 -29.10
C HIS A 513 -1.62 -7.67 -29.02
N ARG A 514 -2.25 -7.76 -27.85
CA ARG A 514 -3.40 -8.62 -27.63
C ARG A 514 -4.37 -8.01 -26.63
N LEU A 515 -5.66 -8.10 -26.93
CA LEU A 515 -6.74 -7.66 -26.07
C LEU A 515 -7.80 -8.76 -25.99
N ASP A 516 -7.95 -9.37 -24.82
CA ASP A 516 -9.03 -10.33 -24.55
C ASP A 516 -10.12 -9.67 -23.70
N LEU A 517 -11.36 -9.80 -24.16
CA LEU A 517 -12.52 -9.12 -23.56
C LEU A 517 -13.50 -10.13 -22.93
N ALA A 518 -13.94 -9.82 -21.71
CA ALA A 518 -14.91 -10.60 -20.96
C ALA A 518 -16.12 -9.74 -20.55
N PHE A 519 -17.24 -9.91 -21.26
CA PHE A 519 -18.50 -9.25 -20.93
C PHE A 519 -19.43 -10.21 -20.19
N SER A 520 -19.67 -9.95 -18.92
CA SER A 520 -20.35 -10.92 -18.05
C SER A 520 -21.87 -10.98 -18.21
N ARG A 521 -22.48 -10.02 -18.92
CA ARG A 521 -23.94 -9.86 -19.02
C ARG A 521 -24.48 -9.69 -20.44
N ASP A 522 -23.64 -9.82 -21.48
CA ASP A 522 -24.09 -9.74 -22.88
C ASP A 522 -24.67 -11.06 -23.41
N GLN A 523 -24.59 -12.13 -22.61
CA GLN A 523 -25.11 -13.45 -22.93
C GLN A 523 -25.57 -14.17 -21.65
N ILE A 524 -26.33 -15.28 -21.80
CA ILE A 524 -26.90 -16.05 -20.69
C ILE A 524 -25.80 -16.59 -19.77
N ARG A 525 -24.74 -17.16 -20.35
CA ARG A 525 -23.59 -17.67 -19.59
C ARG A 525 -22.64 -16.52 -19.25
N LYS A 526 -22.41 -16.26 -17.96
CA LYS A 526 -21.44 -15.25 -17.53
C LYS A 526 -20.04 -15.63 -18.00
N ILE A 527 -19.34 -14.69 -18.62
CA ILE A 527 -17.93 -14.81 -19.04
C ILE A 527 -17.13 -13.76 -18.27
N TYR A 528 -16.10 -14.22 -17.56
CA TYR A 528 -15.17 -13.38 -16.80
C TYR A 528 -13.74 -13.52 -17.33
N VAL A 529 -12.82 -12.71 -16.79
CA VAL A 529 -11.41 -12.71 -17.22
C VAL A 529 -10.72 -14.05 -16.97
N GLN A 530 -11.05 -14.75 -15.87
CA GLN A 530 -10.55 -16.08 -15.59
C GLN A 530 -10.99 -17.13 -16.62
N ASP A 531 -12.15 -16.96 -17.25
CA ASP A 531 -12.58 -17.85 -18.34
C ASP A 531 -11.75 -17.61 -19.59
N ARG A 532 -11.42 -16.34 -19.89
CA ARG A 532 -10.53 -15.98 -20.99
C ARG A 532 -9.10 -16.46 -20.77
N LEU A 533 -8.60 -16.38 -19.53
CA LEU A 533 -7.30 -16.93 -19.16
C LEU A 533 -7.23 -18.44 -19.40
N ARG A 534 -8.24 -19.21 -18.97
CA ARG A 534 -8.28 -20.66 -19.22
C ARG A 534 -8.34 -20.97 -20.72
N GLN A 535 -9.15 -20.23 -21.48
CA GLN A 535 -9.20 -20.38 -22.95
C GLN A 535 -7.85 -20.11 -23.61
N ALA A 536 -7.09 -19.15 -23.08
CA ALA A 536 -5.77 -18.77 -23.57
C ALA A 536 -4.62 -19.47 -22.81
N GLY A 537 -4.89 -20.56 -22.08
CA GLY A 537 -3.96 -21.15 -21.12
C GLY A 537 -2.60 -21.52 -21.73
N ARG A 538 -2.61 -22.02 -22.97
CA ARG A 538 -1.37 -22.33 -23.70
C ARG A 538 -0.51 -21.10 -23.99
N ASP A 539 -1.11 -20.06 -24.56
CA ASP A 539 -0.41 -18.80 -24.87
C ASP A 539 0.10 -18.14 -23.59
N LEU A 540 -0.72 -18.13 -22.54
CA LEU A 540 -0.35 -17.63 -21.22
C LEU A 540 0.90 -18.34 -20.71
N TYR A 541 0.90 -19.68 -20.72
CA TYR A 541 2.05 -20.46 -20.27
C TYR A 541 3.30 -20.21 -21.12
N ASP A 542 3.17 -20.17 -22.45
CA ASP A 542 4.29 -19.90 -23.35
C ASP A 542 4.90 -18.49 -23.11
N TRP A 543 4.09 -17.47 -22.83
CA TRP A 543 4.59 -16.14 -22.47
C TRP A 543 5.29 -16.13 -21.11
N LEU A 544 4.75 -16.85 -20.12
CA LEU A 544 5.39 -16.99 -18.81
C LEU A 544 6.75 -17.70 -18.93
N GLU A 545 6.86 -18.75 -19.73
CA GLU A 545 8.15 -19.41 -20.02
C GLU A 545 9.09 -18.48 -20.80
N GLY A 546 8.55 -17.62 -21.66
CA GLY A 546 9.29 -16.57 -22.38
C GLY A 546 9.82 -15.42 -21.51
N GLY A 547 9.57 -15.44 -20.20
CA GLY A 547 10.05 -14.39 -19.28
C GLY A 547 9.08 -13.22 -19.10
N ALA A 548 7.80 -13.37 -19.50
CA ALA A 548 6.81 -12.32 -19.32
C ALA A 548 6.60 -11.94 -17.86
N HIS A 549 6.17 -10.70 -17.64
CA HIS A 549 5.72 -10.19 -16.35
C HIS A 549 4.18 -10.14 -16.32
N LEU A 550 3.60 -10.59 -15.22
CA LEU A 550 2.19 -10.76 -15.00
C LEU A 550 1.70 -9.78 -13.94
N TYR A 551 0.62 -9.08 -14.24
CA TYR A 551 0.02 -8.08 -13.37
C TYR A 551 -1.47 -8.31 -13.22
N VAL A 552 -1.96 -8.27 -11.98
CA VAL A 552 -3.39 -8.39 -11.65
C VAL A 552 -3.81 -7.16 -10.87
N CYS A 553 -4.86 -6.46 -11.31
CA CYS A 553 -5.41 -5.31 -10.60
C CYS A 553 -6.94 -5.35 -10.53
N GLY A 554 -7.51 -4.98 -9.38
CA GLY A 554 -8.97 -4.91 -9.15
C GLY A 554 -9.43 -5.56 -7.85
N ASP A 555 -10.63 -6.15 -7.86
CA ASP A 555 -11.30 -6.73 -6.68
C ASP A 555 -10.47 -7.84 -6.00
N ALA A 556 -10.08 -7.61 -4.74
CA ALA A 556 -9.28 -8.56 -3.96
C ALA A 556 -10.06 -9.82 -3.53
N THR A 557 -11.35 -9.67 -3.19
CA THR A 557 -12.11 -10.73 -2.50
C THR A 557 -12.51 -11.88 -3.41
N ARG A 558 -12.92 -11.61 -4.66
CA ARG A 558 -13.40 -12.63 -5.59
C ARG A 558 -12.51 -12.75 -6.82
N MET A 559 -12.25 -11.64 -7.49
CA MET A 559 -11.57 -11.64 -8.78
C MET A 559 -10.12 -12.15 -8.66
N ALA A 560 -9.34 -11.60 -7.71
CA ALA A 560 -7.94 -11.98 -7.54
C ALA A 560 -7.78 -13.49 -7.26
N ARG A 561 -8.66 -14.07 -6.43
CA ARG A 561 -8.68 -15.50 -6.11
C ARG A 561 -8.99 -16.35 -7.34
N ASP A 562 -10.04 -15.99 -8.08
CA ASP A 562 -10.48 -16.75 -9.26
C ASP A 562 -9.48 -16.66 -10.42
N VAL A 563 -8.81 -15.51 -10.57
CA VAL A 563 -7.68 -15.34 -11.51
C VAL A 563 -6.50 -16.19 -11.08
N HIS A 564 -6.11 -16.15 -9.80
CA HIS A 564 -5.01 -16.98 -9.29
C HIS A 564 -5.27 -18.48 -9.54
N ALA A 565 -6.50 -18.95 -9.30
CA ALA A 565 -6.89 -20.31 -9.62
C ALA A 565 -6.74 -20.62 -11.13
N ALA A 566 -7.19 -19.72 -12.02
CA ALA A 566 -7.03 -19.91 -13.46
C ALA A 566 -5.57 -19.92 -13.93
N LEU A 567 -4.69 -19.12 -13.31
CA LEU A 567 -3.25 -19.15 -13.58
C LEU A 567 -2.66 -20.51 -13.19
N ARG A 568 -3.02 -21.02 -12.00
CA ARG A 568 -2.59 -22.35 -11.54
C ARG A 568 -3.08 -23.45 -12.47
N ASP A 569 -4.35 -23.40 -12.87
CA ASP A 569 -4.94 -24.36 -13.82
C ASP A 569 -4.15 -24.36 -15.15
N ALA A 570 -3.82 -23.18 -15.68
CA ALA A 570 -3.05 -23.06 -16.91
C ALA A 570 -1.63 -23.65 -16.78
N VAL A 571 -0.96 -23.45 -15.64
CA VAL A 571 0.38 -24.01 -15.36
C VAL A 571 0.33 -25.53 -15.22
N ILE A 572 -0.71 -26.08 -14.60
CA ILE A 572 -0.93 -27.54 -14.49
C ILE A 572 -1.10 -28.14 -15.89
N GLU A 573 -2.07 -27.62 -16.65
CA GLU A 573 -2.46 -28.19 -17.95
C GLU A 573 -1.37 -28.07 -19.01
N ASN A 574 -0.67 -26.93 -19.05
CA ASN A 574 0.28 -26.63 -20.13
C ASN A 574 1.74 -26.86 -19.75
N GLY A 575 2.07 -26.88 -18.45
CA GLY A 575 3.41 -27.16 -17.93
C GLY A 575 3.62 -28.60 -17.47
N GLY A 576 2.59 -29.44 -17.47
CA GLY A 576 2.67 -30.83 -16.99
C GLY A 576 3.00 -30.93 -15.50
N LYS A 577 2.66 -29.90 -14.72
CA LYS A 577 2.94 -29.79 -13.29
C LYS A 577 1.77 -30.33 -12.47
N ASN A 578 2.05 -30.85 -11.28
CA ASN A 578 0.99 -31.11 -10.30
C ASN A 578 0.56 -29.79 -9.60
N ALA A 579 -0.45 -29.85 -8.73
CA ALA A 579 -0.98 -28.67 -8.07
C ALA A 579 0.01 -27.97 -7.13
N GLU A 580 0.88 -28.72 -6.45
CA GLU A 580 1.91 -28.18 -5.55
C GLU A 580 3.02 -27.50 -6.36
N ASP A 581 3.51 -28.16 -7.41
CA ASP A 581 4.51 -27.62 -8.33
C ASP A 581 4.03 -26.34 -9.05
N ALA A 582 2.73 -26.24 -9.33
CA ALA A 582 2.12 -25.07 -9.95
C ALA A 582 2.05 -23.88 -8.98
N GLU A 583 1.73 -24.13 -7.71
CA GLU A 583 1.75 -23.10 -6.68
C GLU A 583 3.18 -22.59 -6.44
N ASP A 584 4.15 -23.52 -6.34
CA ASP A 584 5.56 -23.18 -6.21
C ASP A 584 6.09 -22.38 -7.41
N TYR A 585 5.62 -22.70 -8.62
CA TYR A 585 5.94 -21.95 -9.83
C TYR A 585 5.43 -20.50 -9.74
N LEU A 586 4.17 -20.29 -9.37
CA LEU A 586 3.59 -18.95 -9.23
C LEU A 586 4.26 -18.16 -8.08
N SER A 587 4.55 -18.82 -6.96
CA SER A 587 5.32 -18.24 -5.85
C SER A 587 6.72 -17.81 -6.28
N THR A 588 7.38 -18.63 -7.11
CA THR A 588 8.69 -18.28 -7.69
C THR A 588 8.59 -17.04 -8.59
N LEU A 589 7.54 -16.93 -9.41
CA LEU A 589 7.32 -15.71 -10.22
C LEU A 589 7.11 -14.46 -9.35
N GLN A 590 6.38 -14.58 -8.24
CA GLN A 590 6.21 -13.47 -7.29
C GLN A 590 7.54 -13.05 -6.67
N GLN A 591 8.35 -14.02 -6.21
CA GLN A 591 9.69 -13.76 -5.65
C GLN A 591 10.64 -13.11 -6.66
N GLN A 592 10.51 -13.45 -7.94
CA GLN A 592 11.27 -12.84 -9.03
C GLN A 592 10.75 -11.45 -9.44
N GLY A 593 9.67 -10.95 -8.84
CA GLY A 593 9.01 -9.69 -9.24
C GLY A 593 8.30 -9.78 -10.59
N ARG A 594 8.08 -11.00 -11.10
CA ARG A 594 7.43 -11.28 -12.39
C ARG A 594 5.94 -11.53 -12.27
N TYR A 595 5.40 -11.64 -11.05
CA TYR A 595 3.97 -11.67 -10.78
C TYR A 595 3.64 -10.66 -9.68
N ALA A 596 2.98 -9.57 -10.04
CA ALA A 596 2.58 -8.49 -9.14
C ALA A 596 1.06 -8.32 -9.07
N ARG A 597 0.56 -7.90 -7.90
CA ARG A 597 -0.86 -7.68 -7.64
C ARG A 597 -1.08 -6.30 -7.03
N ASP A 598 -2.06 -5.58 -7.55
CA ASP A 598 -2.58 -4.32 -6.99
C ASP A 598 -4.08 -4.48 -6.81
N VAL A 599 -4.46 -5.18 -5.74
CA VAL A 599 -5.85 -5.57 -5.47
C VAL A 599 -6.36 -4.92 -4.19
N TYR A 600 -7.63 -4.52 -4.20
CA TYR A 600 -8.27 -3.73 -3.15
C TYR A 600 -9.73 -4.09 -2.92
#